data_AF-A0A562HL08-F1
#
_entry.id   AF-A0A562HL08-F1
#
_cell.length_a   1.000
_cell.length_b   1.000
_cell.length_c   1.000
_cell.angle_alpha   90.00
_cell.angle_beta   90.00
_cell.angle_gamma   90.00
#
_symmetry.space_group_name_H-M   'P 1'
#
loop_
_entity.id
_entity.type
_entity.pdbx_description
1 polymer ?
#
loop_
_entity_poly.entity_id
_entity_poly.type
_entity_poly.pdbx_seq_one_letter_code
_entity_poly.pdbx_strand_id
1 'polypeptide(L)'
;MKKESKLIICSLIFVLGTFGNLFFSTALHLLLSREMTVLKLLPISECVNSLFHSRQHGLLYLCLQGFVLIIAIMYYFTNLRPYQSDLVEITPDIKTPVSVGQFQHGSARWLKDEEKDKAFDSFILDPSHPLIKQLLMPEEKIKS
;
A
#
# COMPACT_ATOMS: atom_id res chain seq x y z
N MET A 1 -5.90 0.21 1.30
CA MET A 1 -7.30 0.47 0.93
C MET A 1 -8.22 -0.58 1.53
N LYS A 2 -9.37 -0.18 2.09
CA LYS A 2 -10.42 -1.10 2.56
C LYS A 2 -10.98 -1.90 1.36
N LYS A 3 -11.44 -3.13 1.61
CA LYS A 3 -11.97 -4.02 0.55
C LYS A 3 -13.11 -3.37 -0.25
N GLU A 4 -13.96 -2.60 0.42
CA GLU A 4 -15.06 -1.84 -0.16
C GLU A 4 -14.57 -0.80 -1.19
N SER A 5 -13.54 -0.02 -0.85
CA SER A 5 -12.97 0.98 -1.76
C SER A 5 -12.33 0.35 -2.99
N LYS A 6 -11.71 -0.83 -2.86
CA LYS A 6 -11.16 -1.58 -3.99
C LYS A 6 -12.24 -2.02 -4.96
N LEU A 7 -13.39 -2.46 -4.45
CA LEU A 7 -14.53 -2.86 -5.29
C LEU A 7 -15.11 -1.67 -6.06
N ILE A 8 -15.22 -0.51 -5.43
CA ILE A 8 -15.70 0.72 -6.10
C ILE A 8 -14.80 1.09 -7.28
N ILE A 9 -13.48 1.07 -7.08
CA ILE A 9 -12.53 1.40 -8.16
C ILE A 9 -12.54 0.34 -9.25
N CYS A 10 -12.63 -0.94 -8.88
CA CYS A 10 -12.76 -2.04 -9.84
C CYS A 10 -14.02 -1.88 -10.72
N SER A 11 -15.15 -1.54 -10.11
CA SER A 11 -16.40 -1.22 -10.81
C SER A 11 -16.25 -0.01 -11.72
N LEU A 12 -15.58 1.06 -11.26
CA LEU A 12 -15.33 2.25 -12.06
C LEU A 12 -14.47 1.95 -13.30
N ILE A 13 -13.40 1.16 -13.15
CA ILE A 13 -12.55 0.69 -14.25
C ILE A 13 -13.36 -0.09 -15.26
N PHE A 14 -14.23 -1.00 -14.80
CA PHE A 14 -15.07 -1.80 -15.68
C PHE A 14 -16.09 -0.95 -16.45
N VAL A 15 -16.76 0.00 -15.80
CA VAL A 15 -17.74 0.89 -16.45
C VAL A 15 -17.05 1.78 -17.48
N LEU A 16 -16.00 2.51 -17.10
CA LEU A 16 -15.22 3.36 -18.02
C LEU A 16 -14.62 2.55 -19.17
N GLY A 17 -14.09 1.36 -18.86
CA GLY A 17 -13.54 0.45 -19.84
C GLY A 17 -14.60 -0.04 -20.83
N THR A 18 -15.82 -0.32 -20.39
CA THR A 18 -16.93 -0.73 -21.27
C THR A 18 -17.30 0.38 -22.25
N PHE A 19 -17.45 1.61 -21.76
CA PHE A 19 -17.76 2.76 -22.62
C PHE A 19 -16.62 3.05 -23.61
N GLY A 20 -15.37 3.06 -23.14
CA GLY A 20 -14.21 3.27 -24.01
C GLY A 20 -14.02 2.15 -25.04
N ASN A 21 -14.22 0.90 -24.61
CA ASN A 21 -14.12 -0.28 -25.48
C ASN A 21 -15.18 -0.26 -26.58
N LEU A 22 -16.38 0.25 -26.32
CA LEU A 22 -17.40 0.41 -27.36
C LEU A 22 -16.88 1.23 -28.55
N PHE A 23 -16.35 2.43 -28.31
CA PHE A 23 -15.82 3.27 -29.39
C PHE A 23 -14.55 2.69 -30.02
N PHE A 24 -13.64 2.16 -29.20
CA PHE A 24 -12.37 1.61 -29.67
C PHE A 24 -12.58 0.36 -30.53
N SER A 25 -13.47 -0.54 -30.12
CA SER A 25 -13.80 -1.77 -30.87
C SER A 25 -14.47 -1.46 -32.21
N THR A 26 -15.39 -0.49 -32.26
CA THR A 26 -15.99 -0.02 -33.52
C THR A 26 -14.93 0.60 -34.44
N ALA A 27 -14.05 1.46 -33.91
CA ALA A 27 -12.97 2.05 -34.70
C ALA A 27 -11.99 1.00 -35.25
N LEU A 28 -11.61 0.02 -34.43
CA LEU A 28 -10.73 -1.07 -34.85
C LEU A 28 -11.36 -1.95 -35.91
N HIS A 29 -12.64 -2.31 -35.78
CA HIS A 29 -13.26 -3.14 -36.79
C HIS A 29 -13.45 -2.39 -38.12
N LEU A 30 -13.89 -1.13 -38.11
CA LEU A 30 -13.99 -0.34 -39.34
C LEU A 30 -12.63 -0.19 -40.04
N LEU A 31 -11.55 -0.06 -39.26
CA LEU A 31 -10.19 -0.05 -39.76
C LEU A 31 -9.79 -1.41 -40.37
N LEU A 32 -10.05 -2.52 -39.66
CA LEU A 32 -9.72 -3.87 -40.12
C LEU A 32 -10.53 -4.30 -41.35
N SER A 33 -11.81 -3.92 -41.40
CA SER A 33 -12.72 -4.17 -42.51
C SER A 33 -12.46 -3.23 -43.70
N ARG A 34 -11.47 -2.32 -43.59
CA ARG A 34 -11.08 -1.32 -44.62
C ARG A 34 -12.22 -0.39 -45.05
N GLU A 35 -13.28 -0.27 -44.25
CA GLU A 35 -14.39 0.63 -44.54
C GLU A 35 -14.03 2.09 -44.24
N MET A 36 -13.00 2.33 -43.41
CA MET A 36 -12.50 3.68 -43.10
C MET A 36 -10.99 3.79 -43.19
N THR A 37 -10.52 4.92 -43.74
CA THR A 37 -9.10 5.34 -43.81
C THR A 37 -8.72 6.34 -42.73
N VAL A 38 -9.70 6.87 -41.98
CA VAL A 38 -9.53 7.89 -40.94
C VAL A 38 -10.36 7.53 -39.71
N LEU A 39 -9.79 7.68 -38.51
CA LEU A 39 -10.49 7.49 -37.24
C LEU A 39 -11.53 8.62 -37.05
N LYS A 40 -12.81 8.26 -37.06
CA LYS A 40 -13.90 9.16 -36.68
C LYS A 40 -14.63 8.57 -35.47
N LEU A 41 -15.06 9.44 -34.55
CA LEU A 41 -16.02 9.05 -33.53
C LEU A 41 -17.39 8.94 -34.18
N LEU A 42 -17.92 7.71 -34.24
CA LEU A 42 -19.29 7.44 -34.66
C LEU A 42 -20.27 7.72 -33.52
N PRO A 43 -21.53 8.07 -33.84
CA PRO A 43 -22.58 8.19 -32.83
C PRO A 43 -22.82 6.84 -32.14
N ILE A 44 -23.17 6.88 -30.84
CA ILE A 44 -23.34 5.69 -29.98
C ILE A 44 -24.35 4.70 -30.58
N SER A 45 -25.41 5.20 -31.22
CA SER A 45 -26.44 4.36 -31.86
C SER A 45 -25.87 3.49 -32.97
N GLU A 46 -24.94 4.02 -33.78
CA GLU A 46 -24.30 3.27 -34.85
C GLU A 46 -23.30 2.26 -34.29
N CYS A 47 -22.55 2.61 -33.25
CA CYS A 47 -21.65 1.67 -32.56
C CYS A 47 -22.42 0.46 -32.01
N VAL A 48 -23.56 0.70 -31.35
CA VAL A 48 -24.39 -0.36 -30.78
C VAL A 48 -25.02 -1.21 -31.89
N ASN A 49 -25.57 -0.60 -32.93
CA ASN A 49 -26.14 -1.35 -34.06
C ASN A 49 -25.09 -2.22 -34.76
N SER A 50 -23.90 -1.66 -35.00
CA SER A 50 -22.77 -2.35 -35.61
C SER A 50 -22.29 -3.56 -34.81
N LEU A 51 -22.32 -3.44 -33.48
CA LEU A 51 -21.97 -4.51 -32.55
C LEU A 51 -22.94 -5.70 -32.63
N PHE A 52 -24.25 -5.43 -32.76
CA PHE A 52 -25.27 -6.48 -32.82
C PHE A 52 -25.44 -7.10 -34.22
N HIS A 53 -25.17 -6.34 -35.29
CA HIS A 53 -25.33 -6.82 -36.66
C HIS A 53 -24.17 -7.71 -37.13
N SER A 54 -22.95 -7.46 -36.66
CA SER A 54 -21.76 -8.17 -37.12
C SER A 54 -21.18 -9.06 -36.03
N ARG A 55 -21.14 -10.37 -36.31
CA ARG A 55 -20.53 -11.36 -35.41
C ARG A 55 -19.04 -11.07 -35.17
N GLN A 56 -18.34 -10.54 -36.16
CA GLN A 56 -16.92 -10.20 -36.06
C GLN A 56 -16.68 -8.99 -35.14
N HIS A 57 -17.54 -7.96 -35.22
CA HIS A 57 -17.56 -6.84 -34.26
C HIS A 57 -17.79 -7.33 -32.83
N GLY A 58 -18.82 -8.16 -32.63
CA GLY A 58 -19.16 -8.71 -31.31
C GLY A 58 -18.02 -9.50 -30.69
N LEU A 59 -17.33 -10.32 -31.48
CA LEU A 59 -16.20 -11.13 -31.00
C LEU A 59 -14.98 -10.29 -30.64
N LEU A 60 -14.68 -9.25 -31.44
CA LEU A 60 -13.62 -8.28 -31.16
C LEU A 60 -13.90 -7.51 -29.86
N TYR A 61 -15.12 -6.99 -29.71
CA TYR A 61 -15.57 -6.29 -28.51
C TYR A 61 -15.44 -7.16 -27.27
N LEU A 62 -15.89 -8.42 -27.34
CA LEU A 62 -15.83 -9.36 -26.21
C LEU A 62 -14.39 -9.71 -25.83
N CYS A 63 -13.51 -9.87 -26.82
CA CYS A 63 -12.07 -10.08 -26.59
C CYS A 63 -11.45 -8.92 -25.82
N LEU A 64 -11.68 -7.68 -26.28
CA LEU A 64 -11.19 -6.47 -25.63
C LEU A 64 -11.80 -6.25 -24.24
N GLN A 65 -13.10 -6.54 -24.09
CA GLN A 65 -13.79 -6.49 -22.80
C GLN A 65 -13.21 -7.51 -21.81
N GLY A 66 -12.79 -8.67 -22.30
CA GLY A 66 -12.07 -9.67 -21.52
C GLY A 66 -10.77 -9.13 -20.93
N PHE A 67 -9.98 -8.38 -21.70
CA PHE A 67 -8.76 -7.73 -21.19
C PHE A 67 -9.08 -6.69 -20.11
N VAL A 68 -10.11 -5.86 -20.31
CA VAL A 68 -10.56 -4.89 -19.29
C VAL A 68 -10.94 -5.62 -17.98
N LEU A 69 -11.66 -6.74 -18.09
CA LEU A 69 -12.02 -7.56 -16.93
C LEU A 69 -10.79 -8.14 -16.23
N ILE A 70 -9.81 -8.66 -16.99
CA ILE A 70 -8.56 -9.17 -16.42
C ILE A 70 -7.81 -8.07 -15.67
N ILE A 71 -7.71 -6.86 -16.24
CA ILE A 71 -7.07 -5.70 -15.58
C ILE A 71 -7.79 -5.35 -14.27
N ALA A 72 -9.12 -5.34 -14.27
CA ALA A 72 -9.92 -5.06 -13.09
C ALA A 72 -9.70 -6.12 -11.98
N ILE A 73 -9.64 -7.40 -12.37
CA ILE A 73 -9.32 -8.51 -11.46
C ILE A 73 -7.89 -8.38 -10.92
N MET A 74 -6.91 -8.11 -11.79
CA MET A 74 -5.51 -7.90 -11.38
C MET A 74 -5.41 -6.75 -10.38
N TYR A 75 -6.09 -5.63 -10.62
CA TYR A 75 -6.11 -4.51 -9.69
C TYR A 75 -6.66 -4.91 -8.31
N TYR A 76 -7.72 -5.71 -8.27
CA TYR A 76 -8.31 -6.19 -7.03
C TYR A 76 -7.30 -7.02 -6.21
N PHE A 77 -6.62 -7.96 -6.88
CA PHE A 77 -5.59 -8.83 -6.28
C PHE A 77 -4.30 -8.08 -5.94
N THR A 78 -3.98 -6.99 -6.64
CA THR A 78 -2.77 -6.21 -6.36
C THR A 78 -2.87 -5.62 -4.95
N ASN A 79 -1.96 -6.05 -4.08
CA ASN A 79 -1.89 -5.55 -2.71
C ASN A 79 -0.97 -4.33 -2.65
N LEU A 80 -1.47 -3.17 -3.11
CA LEU A 80 -0.78 -1.88 -3.00
C LEU A 80 -0.78 -1.34 -1.56
N ARG A 81 -0.80 -2.21 -0.54
CA ARG A 81 -0.65 -1.74 0.84
C ARG A 81 0.84 -1.47 1.05
N PRO A 82 1.26 -0.21 1.27
CA PRO A 82 2.58 0.02 1.84
C PRO A 82 2.66 -0.81 3.13
N TYR A 83 3.81 -1.44 3.33
CA TYR A 83 4.03 -2.25 4.52
C TYR A 83 3.74 -1.42 5.76
N GLN A 84 2.80 -1.89 6.58
CA GLN A 84 2.48 -1.31 7.88
C GLN A 84 2.86 -2.38 8.90
N SER A 85 3.96 -2.16 9.60
CA SER A 85 4.28 -2.98 10.77
C SER A 85 3.33 -2.63 11.90
N ASP A 86 2.97 -3.65 12.68
CA ASP A 86 2.30 -3.43 13.95
C ASP A 86 3.21 -2.58 14.86
N LEU A 87 2.62 -1.79 15.75
CA LEU A 87 3.35 -0.91 16.67
C LEU A 87 3.39 -1.54 18.07
N VAL A 88 4.56 -1.53 18.71
CA VAL A 88 4.74 -1.83 20.13
C VAL A 88 4.71 -0.53 20.92
N GLU A 89 3.92 -0.51 21.99
CA GLU A 89 3.91 0.57 22.97
C GLU A 89 5.00 0.32 24.02
N ILE A 90 5.88 1.29 24.20
CA ILE A 90 7.01 1.20 25.15
C ILE A 90 6.75 2.11 26.34
N THR A 91 6.25 3.30 26.06
CA THR A 91 5.72 4.23 27.05
C THR A 91 4.38 4.78 26.54
N PRO A 92 3.56 5.39 27.41
CA PRO A 92 2.23 5.89 27.01
C PRO A 92 2.24 6.79 25.77
N ASP A 93 3.32 7.55 25.58
CA ASP A 93 3.46 8.50 24.47
C ASP A 93 4.36 8.01 23.32
N ILE A 94 5.13 6.91 23.52
CA ILE A 94 6.11 6.43 22.53
C ILE A 94 5.74 5.04 22.03
N LYS A 95 5.46 4.97 20.72
CA LYS A 95 5.17 3.74 19.99
C LYS A 95 6.19 3.55 18.88
N THR A 96 6.75 2.35 18.77
CA THR A 96 7.73 2.01 17.73
C THR A 96 7.28 0.78 16.95
N PRO A 97 7.62 0.66 15.65
CA PRO A 97 7.29 -0.53 14.87
C PRO A 97 7.88 -1.79 15.51
N VAL A 98 7.11 -2.88 15.51
CA VAL A 98 7.60 -4.20 15.88
C VAL A 98 8.80 -4.54 15.00
N SER A 99 9.82 -5.16 15.57
CA SER A 99 10.91 -5.75 14.80
C SER A 99 10.37 -6.97 14.03
N VAL A 100 10.13 -6.82 12.73
CA VAL A 100 9.59 -7.89 11.86
C VAL A 100 10.34 -7.91 10.52
N GLY A 101 10.56 -9.12 9.99
CA GLY A 101 11.14 -9.34 8.64
C GLY A 101 12.56 -9.91 8.63
N GLN A 102 13.20 -9.82 7.45
CA GLN A 102 14.56 -10.29 7.13
C GLN A 102 15.61 -9.18 7.40
N PHE A 103 15.50 -8.43 8.49
CA PHE A 103 16.42 -7.34 8.87
C PHE A 103 16.53 -6.14 7.90
N GLN A 104 15.79 -6.10 6.78
CA GLN A 104 15.94 -5.05 5.75
C GLN A 104 15.49 -3.64 6.18
N HIS A 105 14.66 -3.54 7.21
CA HIS A 105 14.13 -2.27 7.72
C HIS A 105 14.52 -2.01 9.19
N GLY A 106 15.55 -2.72 9.66
CA GLY A 106 15.99 -2.71 11.04
C GLY A 106 15.26 -3.75 11.89
N SER A 107 16.04 -4.47 12.68
CA SER A 107 15.55 -5.41 13.69
C SER A 107 15.77 -4.91 15.11
N ALA A 108 16.20 -3.65 15.24
CA ALA A 108 16.43 -3.04 16.54
C ALA A 108 15.10 -3.01 17.30
N ARG A 109 15.13 -3.58 18.50
CA ARG A 109 14.02 -3.53 19.45
C ARG A 109 14.52 -3.01 20.78
N TRP A 110 13.61 -2.52 21.59
CA TRP A 110 13.92 -2.15 22.96
C TRP A 110 14.17 -3.40 23.80
N LEU A 111 15.12 -3.30 24.73
CA LEU A 111 15.39 -4.36 25.70
C LEU A 111 14.19 -4.53 26.61
N LYS A 112 13.87 -5.78 26.92
CA LYS A 112 12.95 -6.10 28.02
C LYS A 112 13.62 -5.78 29.35
N ASP A 113 12.84 -5.57 30.40
CA ASP A 113 13.38 -5.24 31.72
C ASP A 113 14.36 -6.32 32.22
N GLU A 114 14.08 -7.60 31.99
CA GLU A 114 14.98 -8.73 32.32
C GLU A 114 16.31 -8.72 31.57
N GLU A 115 16.35 -8.10 30.38
CA GLU A 115 17.56 -8.04 29.56
C GLU A 115 18.43 -6.85 29.94
N LYS A 116 17.84 -5.80 30.55
CA LYS A 116 18.57 -4.60 30.96
C LYS A 116 19.65 -4.95 31.98
N ASP A 117 19.32 -5.81 32.95
CA ASP A 117 20.27 -6.23 34.00
C ASP A 117 21.42 -7.09 33.46
N LYS A 118 21.26 -7.72 32.29
CA LYS A 118 22.32 -8.48 31.62
C LYS A 118 23.16 -7.63 30.68
N ALA A 119 22.55 -6.61 30.07
CA ALA A 119 23.20 -5.76 29.09
C ALA A 119 23.95 -4.58 29.74
N PHE A 120 23.50 -4.13 30.90
CA PHE A 120 24.08 -3.02 31.65
C PHE A 120 24.52 -3.50 33.03
N ASP A 121 25.80 -3.29 33.35
CA ASP A 121 26.26 -3.41 34.73
C ASP A 121 25.65 -2.26 35.56
N SER A 122 25.01 -2.63 36.67
CA SER A 122 24.51 -1.66 37.65
C SER A 122 25.36 -1.73 38.92
N PHE A 123 25.75 -0.55 39.42
CA PHE A 123 26.39 -0.41 40.72
C PHE A 123 25.43 0.31 41.65
N ILE A 124 25.01 -0.36 42.72
CA ILE A 124 24.22 0.25 43.77
C ILE A 124 25.19 0.93 44.73
N LEU A 125 25.19 2.26 44.71
CA LEU A 125 26.01 3.08 45.60
C LEU A 125 25.34 3.20 46.97
N ASP A 126 26.05 2.86 48.04
CA ASP A 126 25.57 3.09 49.41
C ASP A 126 25.78 4.56 49.81
N PRO A 127 24.70 5.35 50.02
CA PRO A 127 24.81 6.74 50.43
C PRO A 127 25.46 6.92 51.81
N SER A 128 25.49 5.87 52.63
CA SER A 128 26.03 5.86 53.98
C SER A 128 27.55 5.71 54.00
N HIS A 129 28.15 5.27 52.88
CA HIS A 129 29.58 5.11 52.78
C HIS A 129 30.27 6.48 52.93
N PRO A 130 31.27 6.63 53.81
CA PRO A 130 31.86 7.93 54.16
C PRO A 130 32.39 8.70 52.94
N LEU A 131 32.93 7.99 51.95
CA LEU A 131 33.46 8.58 50.72
C LEU A 131 32.35 9.07 49.78
N ILE A 132 31.24 8.34 49.66
CA ILE A 132 30.08 8.75 48.84
C ILE A 132 29.38 9.93 49.50
N LYS A 133 29.25 9.90 50.82
CA LYS A 133 28.70 11.00 51.61
C LYS A 133 29.50 12.29 51.45
N GLN A 134 30.84 12.21 51.38
CA GLN A 134 31.69 13.38 51.09
C GLN A 134 31.49 13.90 49.67
N LEU A 135 31.35 13.03 48.66
CA LEU A 135 31.11 13.42 47.27
C LEU A 135 29.72 14.03 47.04
N LEU A 136 28.74 13.66 47.85
CA LEU A 136 27.39 14.23 47.84
C LEU A 136 27.29 15.55 48.62
N MET A 137 28.30 15.92 49.41
CA MET A 137 28.29 17.21 50.10
C MET A 137 28.62 18.34 49.12
N PRO A 138 27.84 19.44 49.12
CA PRO A 138 28.17 20.62 48.33
C PRO A 138 29.52 21.21 48.76
N GLU A 139 30.30 21.73 47.81
CA GLU A 139 31.70 22.17 47.98
C GLU A 139 31.93 23.13 49.16
N GLU A 140 30.90 23.85 49.60
CA GLU A 140 30.96 24.81 50.71
C GLU A 140 31.28 24.18 52.08
N LYS A 141 31.02 22.88 52.27
CA LYS A 141 31.28 22.19 53.56
C LYS A 141 32.61 21.44 53.64
N ILE A 142 33.41 21.44 52.59
CA ILE A 142 34.66 20.65 52.52
C ILE A 142 35.87 21.45 53.07
N LYS A 143 35.72 22.77 53.31
CA LYS A 143 36.81 23.67 53.71
C LYS A 143 36.77 24.24 55.14
N SER A 144 35.89 23.75 56.04
CA SER A 144 35.96 24.09 57.48
C SER A 144 36.50 22.93 58.29
#